data_AF-A0A852TF19-F1
#
_entry.id   AF-A0A852TF19-F1
#
_cell.length_a   1.000
_cell.length_b   1.000
_cell.length_c   1.000
_cell.angle_alpha   90.00
_cell.angle_beta   90.00
_cell.angle_gamma   90.00
#
_symmetry.space_group_name_H-M   'P 1'
#
loop_
_entity.id
_entity.type
_entity.pdbx_description
1 polymer ?
#
loop_
_entity_poly.entity_id
_entity_poly.type
_entity_poly.pdbx_seq_one_letter_code
_entity_poly.pdbx_strand_id
1 'polypeptide(L)'
;MFDNNVFLENTCKNIVEAGNVTGFELKTNITYYRGIPLSMVNDIGVEVDGEKIAREHIVCSVDEVAWFTLDEMETVTSYKWEYGEPLTVRVLKDGGLSNGSHEIALDVVVRTAYIPVPLAGRKVRTVEIA
;
A
#
# COMPACT_ATOMS: atom_id res chain seq x y z
N MET A 1 -7.85 -10.08 -12.66
CA MET A 1 -7.78 -9.28 -13.92
C MET A 1 -6.84 -8.08 -13.77
N PHE A 2 -6.70 -7.51 -12.57
CA PHE A 2 -5.77 -6.41 -12.29
C PHE A 2 -4.63 -6.82 -11.33
N ASP A 3 -4.36 -8.11 -11.21
CA ASP A 3 -3.38 -8.66 -10.26
C ASP A 3 -1.96 -8.16 -10.55
N ASN A 4 -1.67 -7.78 -11.81
CA ASN A 4 -0.43 -7.12 -12.21
C ASN A 4 -0.33 -5.65 -11.77
N ASN A 5 -1.44 -5.02 -11.38
CA ASN A 5 -1.44 -3.66 -10.84
C ASN A 5 -1.06 -3.62 -9.36
N VAL A 6 -1.19 -4.76 -8.67
CA VAL A 6 -0.88 -4.86 -7.24
C VAL A 6 0.61 -5.00 -7.06
N PHE A 7 1.18 -4.15 -6.22
CA PHE A 7 2.60 -4.10 -5.88
C PHE A 7 3.52 -3.90 -7.09
N LEU A 8 3.91 -2.65 -7.34
CA LEU A 8 4.79 -2.26 -8.43
C LEU A 8 6.25 -2.70 -8.16
N GLU A 9 6.90 -3.18 -9.21
CA GLU A 9 8.30 -3.60 -9.17
C GLU A 9 9.23 -2.44 -8.84
N ASN A 10 10.30 -2.74 -8.08
CA ASN A 10 11.36 -1.78 -7.76
C ASN A 10 10.86 -0.52 -7.02
N THR A 11 9.74 -0.62 -6.31
CA THR A 11 9.19 0.49 -5.51
C THR A 11 9.37 0.32 -4.01
N CYS A 12 9.68 -0.90 -3.56
CA CYS A 12 9.91 -1.18 -2.14
C CYS A 12 11.29 -0.69 -1.70
N LYS A 13 11.35 0.16 -0.67
CA LYS A 13 12.60 0.67 -0.09
C LYS A 13 12.38 1.15 1.35
N ASN A 14 13.45 1.14 2.15
CA ASN A 14 13.44 1.76 3.48
C ASN A 14 13.26 3.29 3.38
N ILE A 15 12.54 3.86 4.33
CA ILE A 15 12.35 5.30 4.51
C ILE A 15 13.43 5.78 5.47
N VAL A 16 14.18 6.81 5.08
CA VAL A 16 15.23 7.41 5.90
C VAL A 16 14.86 8.86 6.22
N GLU A 17 14.63 9.14 7.49
CA GLU A 17 14.30 10.48 8.00
C GLU A 17 15.32 10.89 9.06
N ALA A 18 15.95 12.06 8.85
CA ALA A 18 17.00 12.58 9.74
C ALA A 18 18.13 11.56 10.05
N GLY A 19 18.43 10.66 9.12
CA GLY A 19 19.46 9.62 9.26
C GLY A 19 19.00 8.33 9.95
N ASN A 20 17.75 8.24 10.37
CA ASN A 20 17.17 7.03 10.96
C ASN A 20 16.23 6.34 9.97
N VAL A 21 16.23 5.01 9.96
CA VAL A 21 15.24 4.24 9.21
C VAL A 21 13.96 4.16 10.04
N THR A 22 12.88 4.77 9.55
CA THR A 22 11.58 4.89 10.27
C THR A 22 10.52 3.92 9.74
N GLY A 23 10.84 3.18 8.68
CA GLY A 23 9.91 2.25 8.04
C GLY A 23 10.36 1.86 6.65
N PHE A 24 9.41 1.36 5.86
CA PHE A 24 9.61 1.12 4.43
C PHE A 24 8.36 1.52 3.67
N GLU A 25 8.53 1.85 2.39
CA GLU A 25 7.45 2.22 1.49
C GLU A 25 7.46 1.36 0.24
N LEU A 26 6.28 1.12 -0.33
CA LEU A 26 6.06 0.46 -1.61
C LEU A 26 4.90 1.13 -2.34
N LYS A 27 4.76 0.85 -3.64
CA LYS A 27 3.70 1.46 -4.45
C LYS A 27 2.80 0.40 -5.07
N THR A 28 1.54 0.75 -5.25
CA THR A 28 0.54 -0.12 -5.90
C THR A 28 -0.40 0.68 -6.77
N ASN A 29 -0.86 0.09 -7.87
CA ASN A 29 -1.90 0.66 -8.70
C ASN A 29 -3.27 0.08 -8.34
N ILE A 30 -4.31 0.84 -8.65
CA ILE A 30 -5.69 0.45 -8.35
C ILE A 30 -6.09 -0.79 -9.16
N THR A 31 -6.85 -1.68 -8.53
CA THR A 31 -7.39 -2.90 -9.13
C THR A 31 -8.76 -2.67 -9.82
N TYR A 32 -8.97 -1.44 -10.28
CA TYR A 32 -10.22 -0.98 -10.89
C TYR A 32 -9.93 0.03 -12.00
N TYR A 33 -10.77 0.10 -13.01
CA TYR A 33 -10.51 0.89 -14.23
C TYR A 33 -10.81 2.40 -14.11
N ARG A 34 -11.31 2.85 -12.95
CA ARG A 34 -11.61 4.26 -12.64
C ARG A 34 -11.05 4.62 -11.29
N GLY A 35 -10.71 5.90 -11.13
CA GLY A 35 -10.32 6.41 -9.83
C GLY A 35 -11.45 6.35 -8.81
N ILE A 36 -11.08 6.15 -7.54
CA ILE A 36 -12.00 6.11 -6.39
C ILE A 36 -11.48 7.05 -5.29
N PRO A 37 -12.36 7.64 -4.47
CA PRO A 37 -11.92 8.29 -3.24
C PRO A 37 -11.28 7.26 -2.29
N LEU A 38 -10.36 7.70 -1.43
CA LEU A 38 -9.71 6.82 -0.45
C LEU A 38 -10.69 6.12 0.48
N SER A 39 -11.83 6.75 0.79
CA SER A 39 -12.94 6.13 1.55
C SER A 39 -13.51 4.87 0.93
N MET A 40 -13.28 4.60 -0.36
CA MET A 40 -13.68 3.37 -1.05
C MET A 40 -12.59 2.29 -1.08
N VAL A 41 -11.42 2.56 -0.51
CA VAL A 41 -10.44 1.53 -0.19
C VAL A 41 -10.92 0.86 1.09
N ASN A 42 -11.19 -0.44 1.02
CA ASN A 42 -11.69 -1.22 2.14
C ASN A 42 -10.56 -1.70 3.04
N ASP A 43 -9.43 -2.13 2.46
CA ASP A 43 -8.27 -2.55 3.22
C ASP A 43 -6.98 -2.54 2.38
N ILE A 44 -5.86 -2.37 3.07
CA ILE A 44 -4.50 -2.57 2.54
C ILE A 44 -3.77 -3.47 3.53
N GLY A 45 -3.39 -4.67 3.09
CA GLY A 45 -2.66 -5.64 3.92
C GLY A 45 -1.21 -5.73 3.48
N VAL A 46 -0.28 -5.73 4.44
CA VAL A 46 1.14 -5.99 4.19
C VAL A 46 1.60 -7.17 5.02
N GLU A 47 2.36 -8.07 4.43
CA GLU A 47 3.00 -9.21 5.08
C GLU A 47 4.48 -9.21 4.70
N VAL A 48 5.37 -9.42 5.67
CA VAL A 48 6.82 -9.49 5.48
C VAL A 48 7.31 -10.82 6.02
N ASP A 49 7.91 -11.64 5.16
CA ASP A 49 8.45 -12.96 5.50
C ASP A 49 7.45 -13.87 6.24
N GLY A 50 6.18 -13.80 5.85
CA GLY A 50 5.08 -14.55 6.47
C GLY A 50 4.42 -13.87 7.68
N GLU A 51 4.97 -12.75 8.16
CA GLU A 51 4.44 -12.00 9.30
C GLU A 51 3.55 -10.84 8.85
N LYS A 52 2.29 -10.83 9.31
CA LYS A 52 1.35 -9.75 8.99
C LYS A 52 1.68 -8.48 9.75
N ILE A 53 1.73 -7.37 9.01
CA ILE A 53 1.84 -6.03 9.58
C ILE A 53 0.47 -5.62 10.13
N ALA A 54 0.47 -5.09 11.34
CA ALA A 54 -0.74 -4.57 11.98
C ALA A 54 -1.27 -3.35 11.22
N ARG A 55 -2.60 -3.23 11.08
CA ARG A 55 -3.24 -2.19 10.25
C ARG A 55 -2.88 -0.77 10.69
N GLU A 56 -2.67 -0.58 11.99
CA GLU A 56 -2.30 0.68 12.62
C GLU A 56 -0.89 1.16 12.26
N HIS A 57 -0.05 0.27 11.73
CA HIS A 57 1.29 0.60 11.23
C HIS A 57 1.29 0.92 9.73
N ILE A 58 0.14 0.94 9.07
CA ILE A 58 0.03 1.21 7.63
C ILE A 58 -0.55 2.60 7.43
N VAL A 59 0.19 3.45 6.70
CA VAL A 59 -0.30 4.75 6.23
C VAL A 59 -0.14 4.85 4.72
N CYS A 60 -1.11 5.51 4.08
CA CYS A 60 -1.20 5.60 2.63
C CYS A 60 -1.26 7.05 2.18
N SER A 61 -0.78 7.30 0.96
CA SER A 61 -0.88 8.60 0.31
C SER A 61 -1.01 8.46 -1.20
N VAL A 62 -1.82 9.33 -1.80
CA VAL A 62 -1.96 9.46 -3.27
C VAL A 62 -1.05 10.54 -3.85
N ASP A 63 -0.48 11.41 -3.01
CA ASP A 63 0.31 12.57 -3.43
C ASP A 63 1.66 12.71 -2.70
N GLU A 64 1.95 11.80 -1.76
CA GLU A 64 3.11 11.80 -0.86
C GLU A 64 3.23 13.05 0.04
N VAL A 65 2.15 13.84 0.14
CA VAL A 65 2.05 15.04 0.98
C VAL A 65 1.07 14.79 2.13
N ALA A 66 -0.14 14.35 1.82
CA ALA A 66 -1.16 14.00 2.80
C ALA A 66 -1.12 12.50 3.07
N TRP A 67 -0.97 12.12 4.34
CA TRP A 67 -0.87 10.74 4.79
C TRP A 67 -2.05 10.39 5.67
N PHE A 68 -2.61 9.20 5.46
CA PHE A 68 -3.78 8.73 6.20
C PHE A 68 -3.53 7.31 6.67
N THR A 69 -3.88 7.03 7.92
CA THR A 69 -4.08 5.67 8.41
C THR A 69 -5.25 5.00 7.69
N LEU A 70 -5.32 3.67 7.72
CA LEU A 70 -6.44 2.94 7.12
C LEU A 70 -7.79 3.31 7.75
N ASP A 71 -7.81 3.64 9.04
CA ASP A 71 -9.03 4.10 9.74
C ASP A 71 -9.45 5.51 9.29
N GLU A 72 -8.49 6.44 9.13
CA GLU A 72 -8.80 7.78 8.61
C GLU A 72 -9.34 7.72 7.18
N MET A 73 -8.73 6.87 6.33
CA MET A 73 -9.10 6.71 4.94
C MET A 73 -10.59 6.44 4.74
N GLU A 74 -11.26 5.71 5.65
CA GLU A 74 -12.69 5.38 5.58
C GLU A 74 -13.60 6.61 5.38
N THR A 75 -13.15 7.79 5.79
CA THR A 75 -13.89 9.06 5.69
C THR A 75 -13.32 10.04 4.67
N VAL A 76 -12.19 9.73 4.03
CA VAL A 76 -11.51 10.63 3.08
C VAL A 76 -12.20 10.55 1.71
N THR A 77 -12.99 11.57 1.40
CA THR A 77 -13.74 11.68 0.12
C THR A 77 -13.09 12.64 -0.88
N SER A 78 -12.21 13.53 -0.42
CA SER A 78 -11.57 14.57 -1.23
C SER A 78 -10.32 14.11 -1.98
N TYR A 79 -9.61 13.10 -1.47
CA TYR A 79 -8.44 12.52 -2.11
C TYR A 79 -8.84 11.31 -2.94
N LYS A 80 -8.53 11.36 -4.24
CA LYS A 80 -8.83 10.29 -5.19
C LYS A 80 -7.56 9.55 -5.55
N TRP A 81 -7.66 8.23 -5.49
CA TRP A 81 -6.69 7.33 -6.07
C TRP A 81 -7.07 7.11 -7.54
N GLU A 82 -6.36 7.77 -8.46
CA GLU A 82 -6.68 7.80 -9.88
C GLU A 82 -6.15 6.56 -10.63
N TYR A 83 -6.81 6.20 -11.72
CA TYR A 83 -6.33 5.09 -12.57
C TYR A 83 -5.00 5.43 -13.22
N GLY A 84 -4.02 4.55 -13.07
CA GLY A 84 -2.66 4.75 -13.59
C GLY A 84 -1.72 5.48 -12.62
N GLU A 85 -2.25 6.08 -11.55
CA GLU A 85 -1.47 6.73 -10.50
C GLU A 85 -1.28 5.78 -9.31
N PRO A 86 -0.05 5.57 -8.82
CA PRO A 86 0.19 4.68 -7.70
C PRO A 86 -0.26 5.29 -6.37
N LEU A 87 -0.84 4.45 -5.51
CA LEU A 87 -0.93 4.70 -4.08
C LEU A 87 0.41 4.32 -3.45
N THR A 88 1.00 5.24 -2.69
CA THR A 88 2.17 4.95 -1.86
C THR A 88 1.69 4.40 -0.52
N VAL A 89 2.16 3.21 -0.17
CA VAL A 89 1.88 2.52 1.08
C VAL A 89 3.15 2.53 1.91
N ARG A 90 3.06 3.05 3.13
CA ARG A 90 4.15 3.04 4.12
C ARG A 90 3.81 2.13 5.28
N VAL A 91 4.81 1.34 5.67
CA VAL A 91 4.79 0.60 6.92
C VAL A 91 5.70 1.31 7.91
N LEU A 92 5.08 1.78 9.00
CA LEU A 92 5.75 2.38 10.13
C LEU A 92 6.39 1.26 10.96
N LYS A 93 7.70 1.10 10.83
CA LYS A 93 8.48 0.05 11.49
C LYS A 93 9.87 0.60 11.74
N ASP A 94 10.16 0.94 12.99
CA ASP A 94 11.49 1.40 13.37
C ASP A 94 12.56 0.40 12.95
N GLY A 95 13.61 0.89 12.27
CA GLY A 95 14.65 0.06 11.68
C GLY A 95 14.29 -0.55 10.32
N GLY A 96 13.03 -0.44 9.87
CA GLY A 96 12.57 -0.84 8.54
C GLY A 96 12.74 -2.34 8.25
N LEU A 97 13.13 -2.63 7.01
CA LEU A 97 13.57 -3.96 6.58
C LEU A 97 15.09 -4.08 6.78
N SER A 98 15.54 -5.25 7.24
CA SER A 98 16.96 -5.55 7.33
C SER A 98 17.60 -5.67 5.95
N ASN A 99 18.93 -5.58 5.88
CA ASN A 99 19.64 -5.83 4.63
C ASN A 99 19.50 -7.30 4.22
N GLY A 100 19.26 -7.53 2.93
CA GLY A 100 19.06 -8.84 2.33
C GLY A 100 17.73 -9.00 1.60
N SER A 101 17.35 -10.25 1.39
CA SER A 101 16.16 -10.62 0.63
C SER A 101 14.95 -10.83 1.54
N HIS A 102 13.83 -10.20 1.19
CA HIS A 102 12.57 -10.27 1.91
C HIS A 102 11.44 -10.67 0.98
N GLU A 103 10.55 -11.57 1.42
CA GLU A 103 9.30 -11.84 0.74
C GLU A 103 8.22 -10.89 1.27
N ILE A 104 7.68 -10.04 0.41
CA ILE A 104 6.64 -9.08 0.77
C ILE A 104 5.37 -9.43 0.01
N ALA A 105 4.27 -9.57 0.74
CA ALA A 105 2.94 -9.64 0.17
C ALA A 105 2.18 -8.34 0.39
N LEU A 106 1.49 -7.88 -0.67
CA LEU A 106 0.56 -6.77 -0.62
C LEU A 106 -0.83 -7.23 -1.03
N ASP A 107 -1.80 -6.99 -0.16
CA ASP A 107 -3.23 -7.16 -0.42
C ASP A 107 -3.89 -5.78 -0.59
N VAL A 108 -4.72 -5.63 -1.60
CA VAL A 108 -5.50 -4.42 -1.88
C VAL A 108 -6.96 -4.83 -2.02
N VAL A 109 -7.82 -4.25 -1.19
CA VAL A 109 -9.27 -4.47 -1.24
C VAL A 109 -9.98 -3.15 -1.45
N VAL A 110 -10.78 -3.06 -2.52
CA VAL A 110 -11.55 -1.85 -2.86
C VAL A 110 -13.01 -2.20 -3.09
N ARG A 111 -13.92 -1.29 -2.73
CA ARG A 111 -15.32 -1.35 -3.16
C ARG A 111 -15.54 -0.46 -4.37
N THR A 112 -16.50 -0.82 -5.22
CA THR A 112 -16.82 -0.07 -6.44
C THR A 112 -18.32 0.15 -6.54
N ALA A 113 -18.75 1.23 -7.21
CA ALA A 113 -20.12 1.72 -7.14
C ALA A 113 -21.22 0.74 -7.62
N TYR A 114 -20.88 -0.25 -8.45
CA TYR A 114 -21.87 -1.12 -9.11
C TYR A 114 -21.57 -2.62 -8.96
N ILE A 115 -20.50 -2.99 -8.25
CA ILE A 115 -20.17 -4.40 -7.99
C ILE A 115 -20.49 -4.67 -6.53
N PRO A 116 -21.44 -5.59 -6.22
CA PRO A 116 -21.90 -5.82 -4.86
C PRO A 116 -20.90 -6.62 -3.99
N VAL A 117 -19.71 -6.90 -4.51
CA VAL A 117 -18.62 -7.61 -3.82
C VAL A 117 -17.34 -6.79 -4.00
N PRO A 118 -16.51 -6.62 -2.94
CA PRO A 118 -15.23 -5.96 -3.07
C PRO A 118 -14.31 -6.64 -4.08
N LEU A 119 -13.52 -5.84 -4.79
CA LEU A 119 -12.43 -6.34 -5.62
C LEU A 119 -11.19 -6.45 -4.75
N ALA A 120 -10.63 -7.65 -4.69
CA ALA A 120 -9.39 -7.93 -3.99
C ALA A 120 -8.29 -8.29 -5.00
N GLY A 121 -7.07 -7.84 -4.73
CA GLY A 121 -5.88 -8.30 -5.43
C GLY A 121 -4.74 -8.52 -4.45
N ARG A 122 -3.98 -9.60 -4.66
CA ARG A 122 -2.79 -9.94 -3.88
C ARG A 122 -1.60 -10.08 -4.80
N LYS A 123 -0.45 -9.56 -4.39
CA LYS A 123 0.83 -9.82 -5.06
C LYS A 123 1.91 -10.09 -4.03
N VAL A 124 2.69 -11.13 -4.26
CA VAL A 124 3.89 -11.46 -3.50
C VAL A 124 5.11 -11.15 -4.36
N ARG A 125 6.14 -10.53 -3.78
CA ARG A 125 7.42 -10.24 -4.43
C ARG A 125 8.57 -10.44 -3.47
N THR A 126 9.66 -11.00 -4.00
CA THR A 126 10.97 -10.91 -3.35
C THR A 126 11.55 -9.53 -3.61
N VAL A 127 11.96 -8.86 -2.54
CA VAL A 127 12.59 -7.53 -2.55
C VAL A 127 13.97 -7.65 -1.93
N GLU A 128 14.97 -7.04 -2.56
CA GLU A 128 16.33 -6.96 -2.03
C GLU A 128 16.57 -5.58 -1.41
N ILE A 129 17.00 -5.54 -0.16
CA ILE A 129 17.34 -4.32 0.58
C ILE A 129 18.86 -4.28 0.78
N ALA A 130 19.48 -3.19 0.32
CA ALA A 130 20.92 -2.97 0.36
C ALA A 130 21.33 -2.04 1.52
#